data_AF-M3K7L9-F1
#
_entry.id   AF-M3K7L9-F1
#
_cell.length_a   1.000
_cell.length_b   1.000
_cell.length_c   1.000
_cell.angle_alpha   90.00
_cell.angle_beta   90.00
_cell.angle_gamma   90.00
#
_symmetry.space_group_name_H-M   'P 1'
#
loop_
_entity.id
_entity.type
_entity.pdbx_description
1 polymer ?
#
loop_
_entity_poly.entity_id
_entity_poly.type
_entity_poly.pdbx_seq_one_letter_code
_entity_poly.pdbx_strand_id
1 'polypeptide(L)'
;MTTKSNDPSTLHNPYFFQKPGQKDIWSLINETAAQAQEESGKPIVNLGQGFFSYNPPEFAINAVGEALTKPQFNQYAHARGNPNLIKEVAEHYSRSYGRKVDIDQVQITTGANEGMFAVFFGFLTPGDEVIVFEPFFDQYIPNVEMTGGKVKYVEIKYPKKFDNENVTGQDWEVDWEGLENAITDKTKIIVINTPHNPIGKVFTEEELIRIGKIAIEHNLILVSDEVYENLYFTDKFPRPAALEKLPELAERTLTVGSAGKSFAATGWRVGFIQGPANLIKFVTAAHTRICFSTPAPLQEAVAQGFKEADKLDYFEKTRQDYKHKYEIFTKVFDDLGLPYTSADGGYFLLHIG
;
A
#
# COMPACT_ATOMS: atom_id res chain seq x y z
N MET A 1 44.51 16.58 13.78
CA MET A 1 43.74 17.16 12.66
C MET A 1 43.30 16.02 11.77
N THR A 2 42.03 15.63 11.83
CA THR A 2 41.48 14.62 10.92
C THR A 2 41.44 15.21 9.51
N THR A 3 42.18 14.61 8.59
CA THR A 3 42.16 14.97 7.17
C THR A 3 40.74 14.76 6.64
N LYS A 4 40.03 15.84 6.32
CA LYS A 4 38.75 15.75 5.63
C LYS A 4 38.96 15.00 4.31
N SER A 5 38.13 13.99 4.05
CA SER A 5 38.12 13.32 2.75
C SER A 5 37.76 14.34 1.66
N ASN A 6 38.48 14.30 0.54
CA ASN A 6 38.14 15.08 -0.66
C ASN A 6 37.13 14.35 -1.56
N ASP A 7 36.68 13.15 -1.18
CA ASP A 7 35.65 12.42 -1.91
C ASP A 7 34.26 12.95 -1.55
N PRO A 8 33.53 13.61 -2.48
CA PRO A 8 32.19 14.14 -2.22
C PRO A 8 31.17 13.06 -1.90
N SER A 9 31.43 11.78 -2.24
CA SER A 9 30.56 10.66 -1.85
C SER A 9 30.43 10.53 -0.33
N THR A 10 31.43 11.00 0.44
CA THR A 10 31.40 10.99 1.92
C THR A 10 30.36 11.95 2.52
N LEU A 11 29.74 12.81 1.70
CA LEU A 11 28.66 13.71 2.10
C LEU A 11 27.26 13.09 1.93
N HIS A 12 27.15 11.82 1.54
CA HIS A 12 25.88 11.14 1.36
C HIS A 12 25.04 11.13 2.65
N ASN A 13 23.71 11.02 2.52
CA ASN A 13 22.85 10.77 3.66
C ASN A 13 23.17 9.37 4.22
N PRO A 14 23.75 9.26 5.44
CA PRO A 14 24.21 7.99 5.98
C PRO A 14 23.07 6.98 6.14
N TYR A 15 21.80 7.42 6.15
CA TYR A 15 20.63 6.56 6.17
C TYR A 15 20.68 5.42 5.15
N PHE A 16 20.93 5.74 3.88
CA PHE A 16 20.91 4.77 2.78
C PHE A 16 22.05 3.74 2.84
N PHE A 17 23.00 3.93 3.76
CA PHE A 17 24.17 3.08 3.92
C PHE A 17 24.39 2.68 5.38
N GLN A 18 23.35 2.74 6.23
CA GLN A 18 23.46 2.32 7.64
C GLN A 18 23.88 0.84 7.78
N LYS A 19 23.65 0.02 6.74
CA LYS A 19 24.07 -1.37 6.66
C LYS A 19 24.80 -1.64 5.33
N PRO A 20 26.03 -1.13 5.14
CA PRO A 20 26.78 -1.33 3.91
C PRO A 20 27.03 -2.83 3.71
N GLY A 21 26.47 -3.40 2.65
CA GLY A 21 26.57 -4.83 2.32
C GLY A 21 25.28 -5.64 2.49
N GLN A 22 24.26 -5.12 3.17
CA GLN A 22 22.95 -5.77 3.23
C GLN A 22 22.13 -5.33 2.01
N LYS A 23 21.94 -6.24 1.05
CA LYS A 23 21.05 -6.01 -0.10
C LYS A 23 19.59 -6.06 0.37
N ASP A 24 18.75 -5.20 -0.20
CA ASP A 24 17.31 -5.32 -0.01
C ASP A 24 16.78 -6.62 -0.63
N ILE A 25 15.60 -7.06 -0.19
CA ILE A 25 15.04 -8.35 -0.60
C ILE A 25 14.78 -8.42 -2.11
N TRP A 26 14.49 -7.29 -2.77
CA TRP A 26 14.23 -7.26 -4.20
C TRP A 26 15.51 -7.44 -5.01
N SER A 27 16.59 -6.78 -4.59
CA SER A 27 17.92 -6.99 -5.13
C SER A 27 18.34 -8.45 -4.99
N LEU A 28 18.12 -9.06 -3.81
CA LEU A 28 18.40 -10.48 -3.59
C LEU A 28 17.58 -11.40 -4.49
N ILE A 29 16.25 -11.21 -4.56
CA ILE A 29 15.36 -12.02 -5.41
C ILE A 29 15.78 -11.91 -6.89
N ASN A 30 16.09 -10.71 -7.37
CA ASN A 30 16.47 -10.49 -8.77
C ASN A 30 17.80 -11.18 -9.10
N GLU A 31 18.80 -11.02 -8.25
CA GLU A 31 20.12 -11.64 -8.45
C GLU A 31 20.04 -13.16 -8.34
N THR A 32 19.34 -13.69 -7.34
CA THR A 32 19.14 -15.13 -7.18
C THR A 32 18.39 -15.72 -8.37
N ALA A 33 17.34 -15.06 -8.87
CA ALA A 33 16.62 -15.50 -10.06
C ALA A 33 17.51 -15.49 -11.31
N ALA A 34 18.33 -14.45 -11.50
CA ALA A 34 19.26 -14.37 -12.62
C ALA A 34 20.33 -15.46 -12.56
N GLN A 35 20.95 -15.67 -11.39
CA GLN A 35 21.94 -16.71 -11.17
C GLN A 35 21.34 -18.11 -11.36
N ALA A 36 20.17 -18.39 -10.81
CA ALA A 36 19.49 -19.68 -10.97
C ALA A 36 19.16 -19.98 -12.44
N GLN A 37 18.78 -18.95 -13.21
CA GLN A 37 18.53 -19.10 -14.65
C GLN A 37 19.82 -19.42 -15.42
N GLU A 38 20.92 -18.73 -15.08
CA GLU A 38 22.24 -18.98 -15.67
C GLU A 38 22.76 -20.38 -15.35
N GLU A 39 22.70 -20.81 -14.08
CA GLU A 39 23.19 -22.12 -13.63
C GLU A 39 22.35 -23.28 -14.17
N SER A 40 21.02 -23.13 -14.20
CA SER A 40 20.12 -24.21 -14.62
C SER A 40 19.97 -24.33 -16.14
N GLY A 41 20.27 -23.27 -16.89
CA GLY A 41 20.01 -23.16 -18.33
C GLY A 41 18.52 -23.26 -18.69
N LYS A 42 17.62 -23.12 -17.71
CA LYS A 42 16.16 -23.24 -17.87
C LYS A 42 15.47 -21.92 -17.48
N PRO A 43 14.33 -21.58 -18.10
CA PRO A 43 13.52 -20.47 -17.65
C PRO A 43 13.10 -20.65 -16.19
N ILE A 44 13.32 -19.62 -15.37
CA ILE A 44 12.91 -19.60 -13.96
C ILE A 44 11.48 -19.05 -13.86
N VAL A 45 10.63 -19.75 -13.11
CA VAL A 45 9.30 -19.23 -12.74
C VAL A 45 9.48 -18.34 -11.51
N ASN A 46 9.45 -17.03 -11.72
CA ASN A 46 9.59 -16.05 -10.64
C ASN A 46 8.23 -15.75 -10.00
N LEU A 47 8.04 -16.23 -8.76
CA LEU A 47 6.87 -15.94 -7.92
C LEU A 47 7.20 -14.98 -6.75
N GLY A 48 8.41 -14.41 -6.73
CA GLY A 48 8.85 -13.50 -5.67
C GLY A 48 8.55 -12.02 -5.96
N GLN A 49 8.31 -11.64 -7.21
CA GLN A 49 8.03 -10.26 -7.59
C GLN A 49 6.52 -9.96 -7.54
N GLY A 50 6.12 -8.97 -6.73
CA GLY A 50 4.72 -8.57 -6.56
C GLY A 50 4.12 -7.70 -7.67
N PHE A 51 4.40 -7.99 -8.95
CA PHE A 51 3.79 -7.33 -10.11
C PHE A 51 3.15 -8.33 -11.09
N PHE A 52 2.36 -7.80 -12.02
CA PHE A 52 1.58 -8.59 -12.97
C PHE A 52 2.40 -8.96 -14.19
N SER A 53 2.43 -10.24 -14.56
CA SER A 53 3.13 -10.73 -15.76
C SER A 53 2.34 -10.53 -17.06
N TYR A 54 1.17 -9.91 -16.98
CA TYR A 54 0.27 -9.62 -18.10
C TYR A 54 0.00 -8.11 -18.18
N ASN A 55 -0.52 -7.67 -19.33
CA ASN A 55 -0.79 -6.26 -19.59
C ASN A 55 -1.95 -5.71 -18.73
N PRO A 56 -1.97 -4.39 -18.44
CA PRO A 56 -3.17 -3.70 -17.96
C PRO A 56 -4.40 -3.96 -18.85
N PRO A 57 -5.64 -3.75 -18.35
CA PRO A 57 -6.83 -3.95 -19.16
C PRO A 57 -6.84 -2.98 -20.35
N GLU A 58 -7.33 -3.46 -21.50
CA GLU A 58 -7.23 -2.76 -22.79
C GLU A 58 -7.83 -1.35 -22.74
N PHE A 59 -8.96 -1.17 -22.05
CA PHE A 59 -9.59 0.15 -21.90
C PHE A 59 -8.66 1.17 -21.22
N ALA A 60 -7.84 0.73 -20.26
CA ALA A 60 -6.90 1.59 -19.56
C ALA A 60 -5.70 1.94 -20.47
N ILE A 61 -5.18 0.96 -21.23
CA ILE A 61 -4.09 1.20 -22.20
C ILE A 61 -4.54 2.19 -23.28
N ASN A 62 -5.74 2.00 -23.83
CA ASN A 62 -6.30 2.89 -24.85
C ASN A 62 -6.47 4.32 -24.31
N ALA A 63 -6.88 4.47 -23.04
CA ALA A 63 -7.00 5.77 -22.40
C ALA A 63 -5.65 6.51 -22.26
N VAL A 64 -4.53 5.80 -22.07
CA VAL A 64 -3.19 6.42 -22.13
C VAL A 64 -2.91 6.95 -23.53
N GLY A 65 -3.15 6.14 -24.56
CA GLY A 65 -2.97 6.54 -25.95
C GLY A 65 -3.79 7.78 -26.28
N GLU A 66 -5.06 7.84 -25.87
CA GLU A 66 -5.92 8.99 -26.06
C GLU A 66 -5.43 10.23 -25.31
N ALA A 67 -5.02 10.08 -24.04
CA ALA A 67 -4.51 11.20 -23.23
C ALA A 67 -3.29 11.87 -23.89
N LEU A 68 -2.37 11.07 -24.45
CA LEU A 68 -1.17 11.57 -25.13
C LEU A 68 -1.47 12.42 -26.37
N THR A 69 -2.62 12.23 -27.03
CA THR A 69 -3.04 13.05 -28.18
C THR A 69 -3.49 14.47 -27.80
N LYS A 70 -3.73 14.74 -26.52
CA LYS A 70 -4.30 16.00 -26.04
C LYS A 70 -3.20 16.87 -25.41
N PRO A 71 -2.93 18.09 -25.91
CA PRO A 71 -1.79 18.91 -25.45
C PRO A 71 -1.74 19.16 -23.94
N GLN A 72 -2.89 19.37 -23.29
CA GLN A 72 -2.96 19.68 -21.86
C GLN A 72 -2.47 18.54 -20.95
N PHE A 73 -2.58 17.28 -21.39
CA PHE A 73 -2.12 16.13 -20.61
C PHE A 73 -0.64 15.82 -20.82
N ASN A 74 0.05 16.58 -21.66
CA ASN A 74 1.49 16.51 -21.85
C ASN A 74 2.24 17.61 -21.07
N GLN A 75 1.53 18.45 -20.31
CA GLN A 75 2.07 19.51 -19.46
C GLN A 75 1.96 19.13 -17.97
N TYR A 76 2.46 20.00 -17.09
CA TYR A 76 2.31 19.80 -15.64
C TYR A 76 0.83 19.68 -15.24
N ALA A 77 0.52 18.62 -14.49
CA ALA A 77 -0.76 18.52 -13.79
C ALA A 77 -0.81 19.49 -12.60
N HIS A 78 -2.01 19.77 -12.12
CA HIS A 78 -2.17 20.49 -10.86
C HIS A 78 -1.54 19.68 -9.71
N ALA A 79 -0.93 20.35 -8.72
CA ALA A 79 -0.18 19.68 -7.64
C ALA A 79 -1.02 18.72 -6.79
N ARG A 80 -2.33 18.99 -6.64
CA ARG A 80 -3.27 18.05 -5.99
C ARG A 80 -3.64 16.85 -6.87
N GLY A 81 -3.40 16.96 -8.18
CA GLY A 81 -3.79 15.98 -9.19
C GLY A 81 -4.69 16.55 -10.29
N ASN A 82 -4.84 15.79 -11.38
CA ASN A 82 -5.79 16.03 -12.46
C ASN A 82 -7.21 16.09 -11.87
N PRO A 83 -7.98 17.18 -12.09
CA PRO A 83 -9.36 17.30 -11.60
C PRO A 83 -10.27 16.15 -11.99
N ASN A 84 -10.08 15.56 -13.19
CA ASN A 84 -10.86 14.40 -13.62
C ASN A 84 -10.59 13.21 -12.69
N LEU A 85 -9.33 12.90 -12.41
CA LEU A 85 -8.98 11.77 -11.54
C LEU A 85 -9.42 12.01 -10.09
N ILE A 86 -9.24 13.23 -9.57
CA ILE A 86 -9.70 13.59 -8.22
C ILE A 86 -11.20 13.31 -8.08
N LYS A 87 -11.99 13.70 -9.09
CA LYS A 87 -13.43 13.47 -9.11
C LYS A 87 -13.77 11.98 -9.12
N GLU A 88 -13.16 11.20 -10.00
CA GLU A 88 -13.44 9.75 -10.11
C GLU A 88 -13.04 9.00 -8.83
N VAL A 89 -11.92 9.36 -8.20
CA VAL A 89 -11.51 8.79 -6.89
C VAL A 89 -12.49 9.17 -5.79
N ALA A 90 -12.94 10.42 -5.74
CA ALA A 90 -13.96 10.87 -4.78
C ALA A 90 -15.28 10.13 -4.98
N GLU A 91 -15.70 9.88 -6.23
CA GLU A 91 -16.91 9.10 -6.53
C GLU A 91 -16.75 7.61 -6.16
N HIS A 92 -15.60 7.00 -6.44
CA HIS A 92 -15.27 5.62 -6.05
C HIS A 92 -15.38 5.42 -4.53
N TYR A 93 -14.74 6.29 -3.76
CA TYR A 93 -14.82 6.22 -2.30
C TYR A 93 -16.20 6.63 -1.77
N SER A 94 -16.92 7.54 -2.43
CA SER A 94 -18.28 7.88 -2.02
C SER A 94 -19.21 6.68 -2.07
N ARG A 95 -19.11 5.89 -3.14
CA ARG A 95 -19.86 4.63 -3.28
C ARG A 95 -19.42 3.60 -2.24
N SER A 96 -18.12 3.41 -2.10
CA SER A 96 -17.54 2.41 -1.19
C SER A 96 -17.85 2.71 0.28
N TYR A 97 -17.95 3.98 0.66
CA TYR A 97 -18.23 4.39 2.05
C TYR A 97 -19.71 4.62 2.33
N GLY A 98 -20.59 4.60 1.32
CA GLY A 98 -22.00 4.94 1.49
C GLY A 98 -22.26 6.38 1.93
N ARG A 99 -21.27 7.27 1.82
CA ARG A 99 -21.35 8.70 2.18
C ARG A 99 -20.59 9.54 1.17
N LYS A 100 -20.91 10.82 1.06
CA LYS A 100 -20.21 11.73 0.15
C LYS A 100 -18.74 11.90 0.58
N VAL A 101 -17.84 11.78 -0.39
CA VAL A 101 -16.44 12.21 -0.32
C VAL A 101 -16.28 13.40 -1.25
N ASP A 102 -15.80 14.52 -0.73
CA ASP A 102 -15.59 15.74 -1.49
C ASP A 102 -14.21 15.77 -2.17
N ILE A 103 -14.08 16.56 -3.25
CA ILE A 103 -12.84 16.62 -4.05
C ILE A 103 -11.62 17.19 -3.31
N ASP A 104 -11.82 17.87 -2.19
CA ASP A 104 -10.76 18.37 -1.32
C ASP A 104 -10.28 17.32 -0.29
N GLN A 105 -10.98 16.18 -0.22
CA GLN A 105 -10.62 15.01 0.57
C GLN A 105 -9.74 14.02 -0.20
N VAL A 106 -9.20 14.42 -1.36
CA VAL A 106 -8.41 13.56 -2.25
C VAL A 106 -7.14 14.28 -2.71
N GLN A 107 -6.00 13.59 -2.60
CA GLN A 107 -4.71 13.97 -3.17
C GLN A 107 -4.22 12.86 -4.09
N ILE A 108 -3.88 13.19 -5.34
CA ILE A 108 -3.21 12.24 -6.25
C ILE A 108 -1.71 12.28 -6.00
N THR A 109 -1.07 11.11 -6.02
CA THR A 109 0.35 10.94 -5.68
C THR A 109 1.06 10.09 -6.73
N THR A 110 2.40 10.12 -6.73
CA THR A 110 3.23 9.36 -7.68
C THR A 110 3.38 7.91 -7.23
N GLY A 111 2.24 7.21 -7.22
CA GLY A 111 2.07 5.89 -6.63
C GLY A 111 1.73 5.96 -5.14
N ALA A 112 1.30 4.82 -4.61
CA ALA A 112 0.99 4.69 -3.18
C ALA A 112 2.22 4.85 -2.28
N ASN A 113 3.39 4.41 -2.73
CA ASN A 113 4.63 4.53 -1.96
C ASN A 113 5.05 5.98 -1.72
N GLU A 114 5.02 6.83 -2.75
CA GLU A 114 5.29 8.26 -2.59
C GLU A 114 4.16 8.94 -1.82
N GLY A 115 2.90 8.50 -2.00
CA GLY A 115 1.79 9.01 -1.20
C GLY A 115 1.97 8.74 0.30
N MET A 116 2.41 7.53 0.66
CA MET A 116 2.78 7.16 2.02
C MET A 116 3.92 8.03 2.55
N PHE A 117 4.97 8.25 1.74
CA PHE A 117 6.06 9.15 2.12
C PHE A 117 5.59 10.59 2.29
N ALA A 118 4.69 11.09 1.43
CA ALA A 118 4.11 12.42 1.56
C ALA A 118 3.26 12.56 2.83
N VAL A 119 2.58 11.50 3.28
CA VAL A 119 1.93 11.48 4.60
C VAL A 119 2.98 11.66 5.70
N PHE A 120 4.00 10.80 5.75
CA PHE A 120 5.01 10.89 6.81
C PHE A 120 5.76 12.23 6.79
N PHE A 121 6.20 12.69 5.63
CA PHE A 121 6.89 13.98 5.49
C PHE A 121 6.00 15.18 5.86
N GLY A 122 4.68 15.07 5.67
CA GLY A 122 3.72 16.13 6.02
C GLY A 122 3.42 16.24 7.52
N PHE A 123 3.57 15.16 8.29
CA PHE A 123 3.15 15.11 9.70
C PHE A 123 4.29 14.89 10.70
N LEU A 124 5.39 14.28 10.27
CA LEU A 124 6.49 13.89 11.15
C LEU A 124 7.57 14.97 11.22
N THR A 125 8.15 15.04 12.40
CA THR A 125 9.35 15.80 12.75
C THR A 125 10.31 14.86 13.48
N PRO A 126 11.61 15.21 13.60
CA PRO A 126 12.58 14.33 14.23
C PRO A 126 12.18 13.90 15.63
N GLY A 127 12.14 12.60 15.86
CA GLY A 127 11.79 11.98 17.14
C GLY A 127 10.33 11.59 17.33
N ASP A 128 9.43 11.97 16.40
CA ASP A 128 8.06 11.45 16.38
C ASP A 128 8.04 9.94 16.12
N GLU A 129 7.05 9.25 16.64
CA GLU A 129 6.93 7.79 16.57
C GLU A 129 5.77 7.36 15.65
N VAL A 130 6.04 6.34 14.82
CA VAL A 130 5.06 5.69 13.96
C VAL A 130 4.98 4.22 14.32
N ILE A 131 3.77 3.75 14.61
CA ILE A 131 3.52 2.33 14.84
C ILE A 131 3.28 1.64 13.50
N VAL A 132 4.00 0.53 13.28
CA VAL A 132 3.81 -0.36 12.13
C VAL A 132 3.62 -1.80 12.60
N PHE A 133 2.81 -2.56 11.88
CA PHE A 133 2.56 -3.96 12.19
C PHE A 133 3.52 -4.88 11.43
N GLU A 134 4.14 -5.84 12.12
CA GLU A 134 4.97 -6.88 11.54
C GLU A 134 4.14 -8.11 11.14
N PRO A 135 4.40 -8.73 9.96
CA PRO A 135 5.34 -8.31 8.92
C PRO A 135 4.85 -7.09 8.13
N PHE A 136 5.71 -6.10 7.89
CA PHE A 136 5.34 -4.84 7.23
C PHE A 136 5.75 -4.80 5.75
N PHE A 137 5.12 -3.89 4.98
CA PHE A 137 5.66 -3.48 3.70
C PHE A 137 6.97 -2.71 3.91
N ASP A 138 8.04 -3.17 3.26
CA ASP A 138 9.42 -2.73 3.45
C ASP A 138 9.61 -1.21 3.42
N GLN A 139 8.91 -0.51 2.52
CA GLN A 139 9.02 0.94 2.33
C GLN A 139 8.49 1.78 3.51
N TYR A 140 7.70 1.22 4.44
CA TYR A 140 7.24 2.00 5.59
C TYR A 140 8.41 2.50 6.43
N ILE A 141 9.41 1.64 6.64
CA ILE A 141 10.56 1.91 7.51
C ILE A 141 11.40 3.10 6.99
N PRO A 142 11.95 3.06 5.75
CA PRO A 142 12.72 4.18 5.23
C PRO A 142 11.92 5.47 5.09
N ASN A 143 10.63 5.37 4.74
CA ASN A 143 9.81 6.56 4.60
C ASN A 143 9.59 7.28 5.95
N VAL A 144 9.54 6.56 7.08
CA VAL A 144 9.49 7.14 8.43
C VAL A 144 10.86 7.64 8.86
N GLU A 145 11.90 6.83 8.72
CA GLU A 145 13.23 7.16 9.25
C GLU A 145 13.88 8.34 8.50
N MET A 146 13.60 8.50 7.20
CA MET A 146 14.08 9.64 6.41
C MET A 146 13.54 11.00 6.89
N THR A 147 12.44 11.04 7.62
CA THR A 147 11.93 12.28 8.25
C THR A 147 12.58 12.55 9.62
N GLY A 148 13.46 11.66 10.08
CA GLY A 148 13.94 11.62 11.46
C GLY A 148 12.94 11.00 12.44
N GLY A 149 11.84 10.43 11.95
CA GLY A 149 10.88 9.68 12.75
C GLY A 149 11.46 8.35 13.25
N LYS A 150 10.77 7.73 14.21
CA LYS A 150 11.12 6.44 14.78
C LYS A 150 10.00 5.44 14.56
N VAL A 151 10.36 4.24 14.15
CA VAL A 151 9.41 3.13 14.02
C VAL A 151 9.25 2.41 15.35
N LYS A 152 7.99 2.13 15.71
CA LYS A 152 7.59 1.28 16.83
C LYS A 152 6.90 0.06 16.23
N TYR A 153 7.44 -1.12 16.49
CA TYR A 153 6.96 -2.36 15.90
C TYR A 153 5.92 -3.02 16.81
N VAL A 154 4.85 -3.53 16.21
CA VAL A 154 3.81 -4.33 16.87
C VAL A 154 3.59 -5.58 16.05
N GLU A 155 3.58 -6.76 16.66
CA GLU A 155 3.42 -8.00 15.92
C GLU A 155 1.97 -8.26 15.52
N ILE A 156 1.76 -8.78 14.31
CA ILE A 156 0.63 -9.66 14.01
C ILE A 156 1.14 -11.08 14.29
N LYS A 157 0.67 -11.64 15.41
CA LYS A 157 1.18 -12.87 16.02
C LYS A 157 1.07 -14.03 15.05
N TYR A 158 2.20 -14.74 14.95
CA TYR A 158 2.32 -15.99 14.24
C TYR A 158 1.36 -17.05 14.83
N PRO A 159 0.48 -17.67 14.03
CA PRO A 159 -0.42 -18.70 14.54
C PRO A 159 0.35 -19.99 14.82
N LYS A 160 0.36 -20.47 16.07
CA LYS A 160 1.12 -21.68 16.46
C LYS A 160 0.77 -22.94 15.65
N LYS A 161 -0.47 -23.03 15.17
CA LYS A 161 -0.93 -24.16 14.35
C LYS A 161 -0.36 -24.13 12.92
N PHE A 162 0.14 -22.98 12.47
CA PHE A 162 0.65 -22.81 11.11
C PHE A 162 1.84 -23.73 10.81
N ASP A 163 2.61 -24.13 11.82
CA ASP A 163 3.72 -25.10 11.69
C ASP A 163 3.30 -26.45 11.09
N ASN A 164 2.03 -26.84 11.21
CA ASN A 164 1.58 -28.20 10.85
C ASN A 164 0.29 -28.24 10.02
N GLU A 165 -0.46 -27.14 9.93
CA GLU A 165 -1.73 -27.09 9.21
C GLU A 165 -1.95 -25.74 8.53
N ASN A 166 -2.80 -25.75 7.50
CA ASN A 166 -3.22 -24.54 6.84
C ASN A 166 -3.94 -23.61 7.83
N VAL A 167 -3.67 -22.32 7.72
CA VAL A 167 -4.30 -21.27 8.53
C VAL A 167 -4.97 -20.26 7.63
N THR A 168 -5.77 -19.37 8.19
CA THR A 168 -6.40 -18.25 7.48
C THR A 168 -5.78 -16.93 7.92
N GLY A 169 -6.03 -15.86 7.19
CA GLY A 169 -5.65 -14.50 7.64
C GLY A 169 -6.22 -14.15 9.03
N GLN A 170 -7.32 -14.76 9.44
CA GLN A 170 -7.95 -14.53 10.74
C GLN A 170 -7.25 -15.20 11.91
N ASP A 171 -6.43 -16.22 11.65
CA ASP A 171 -5.62 -16.86 12.69
C ASP A 171 -4.41 -16.00 13.10
N TRP A 172 -4.05 -15.02 12.26
CA TRP A 172 -3.02 -14.03 12.54
C TRP A 172 -3.64 -12.88 13.35
N GLU A 173 -3.30 -12.82 14.63
CA GLU A 173 -3.90 -11.90 15.59
C GLU A 173 -2.97 -10.76 15.95
N VAL A 174 -3.49 -9.53 15.99
CA VAL A 174 -2.72 -8.39 16.49
C VAL A 174 -2.28 -8.60 17.94
N ASP A 175 -1.02 -8.27 18.26
CA ASP A 175 -0.56 -8.16 19.63
C ASP A 175 -1.14 -6.91 20.31
N TRP A 176 -2.33 -7.04 20.86
CA TRP A 176 -3.04 -5.91 21.45
C TRP A 176 -2.32 -5.28 22.65
N GLU A 177 -1.70 -6.09 23.49
CA GLU A 177 -0.90 -5.59 24.62
C GLU A 177 0.36 -4.89 24.09
N GLY A 178 1.01 -5.46 23.07
CA GLY A 178 2.12 -4.82 22.36
C GLY A 178 1.73 -3.49 21.75
N LEU A 179 0.54 -3.38 21.15
CA LEU A 179 0.01 -2.14 20.58
C LEU A 179 -0.16 -1.06 21.63
N GLU A 180 -0.81 -1.38 22.76
CA GLU A 180 -1.02 -0.44 23.86
C GLU A 180 0.32 0.01 24.47
N ASN A 181 1.26 -0.93 24.66
CA ASN A 181 2.60 -0.65 25.19
C ASN A 181 3.51 0.14 24.24
N ALA A 182 3.25 0.09 22.93
CA ALA A 182 4.03 0.81 21.93
C ALA A 182 3.74 2.31 21.92
N ILE A 183 2.61 2.74 22.47
CA ILE A 183 2.15 4.13 22.44
C ILE A 183 2.88 4.96 23.49
N THR A 184 3.33 6.13 23.08
CA THR A 184 3.95 7.15 23.94
C THR A 184 3.41 8.53 23.56
N ASP A 185 3.77 9.56 24.33
CA ASP A 185 3.46 10.97 24.00
C ASP A 185 4.08 11.44 22.66
N LYS A 186 4.97 10.64 22.05
CA LYS A 186 5.59 10.92 20.75
C LYS A 186 4.90 10.18 19.60
N THR A 187 4.02 9.23 19.89
CA THR A 187 3.30 8.49 18.86
C THR A 187 2.38 9.44 18.11
N LYS A 188 2.48 9.44 16.78
CA LYS A 188 1.65 10.28 15.91
C LYS A 188 0.79 9.50 14.93
N ILE A 189 1.30 8.38 14.45
CA ILE A 189 0.69 7.62 13.36
C ILE A 189 0.66 6.14 13.71
N ILE A 190 -0.45 5.48 13.43
CA ILE A 190 -0.54 4.02 13.30
C ILE A 190 -0.74 3.71 11.82
N VAL A 191 0.07 2.82 11.27
CA VAL A 191 -0.09 2.33 9.89
C VAL A 191 -0.67 0.93 9.93
N ILE A 192 -1.80 0.71 9.27
CA ILE A 192 -2.34 -0.62 8.99
C ILE A 192 -2.28 -0.91 7.49
N ASN A 193 -2.20 -2.18 7.11
CA ASN A 193 -2.29 -2.60 5.71
C ASN A 193 -3.35 -3.69 5.55
N THR A 194 -4.39 -3.41 4.75
CA THR A 194 -5.49 -4.35 4.54
C THR A 194 -6.11 -4.21 3.13
N PRO A 195 -6.25 -5.30 2.35
CA PRO A 195 -5.68 -6.63 2.55
C PRO A 195 -4.15 -6.60 2.75
N HIS A 196 -3.67 -7.41 3.69
CA HIS A 196 -2.33 -7.33 4.25
C HIS A 196 -1.28 -8.00 3.36
N ASN A 197 -0.16 -7.32 3.11
CA ASN A 197 1.03 -7.89 2.47
C ASN A 197 2.08 -8.25 3.54
N PRO A 198 2.56 -9.49 3.64
CA PRO A 198 2.32 -10.65 2.75
C PRO A 198 1.26 -11.65 3.23
N ILE A 199 0.73 -11.52 4.44
CA ILE A 199 -0.18 -12.52 5.07
C ILE A 199 -1.43 -12.82 4.21
N GLY A 200 -1.94 -11.81 3.50
CA GLY A 200 -3.24 -11.87 2.83
C GLY A 200 -4.42 -11.64 3.77
N LYS A 201 -4.19 -11.25 5.03
CA LYS A 201 -5.24 -10.95 6.02
C LYS A 201 -6.09 -9.74 5.61
N VAL A 202 -7.40 -9.89 5.67
CA VAL A 202 -8.34 -8.76 5.69
C VAL A 202 -8.70 -8.50 7.15
N PHE A 203 -8.46 -7.30 7.65
CA PHE A 203 -8.79 -6.96 9.03
C PHE A 203 -10.31 -6.95 9.21
N THR A 204 -10.77 -7.56 10.29
CA THR A 204 -12.19 -7.58 10.63
C THR A 204 -12.67 -6.21 11.10
N GLU A 205 -13.98 -5.99 11.05
CA GLU A 205 -14.57 -4.76 11.58
C GLU A 205 -14.24 -4.60 13.08
N GLU A 206 -14.26 -5.68 13.84
CA GLU A 206 -13.94 -5.71 15.27
C GLU A 206 -12.49 -5.28 15.55
N GLU A 207 -11.53 -5.80 14.77
CA GLU A 207 -10.13 -5.40 14.87
C GLU A 207 -9.94 -3.91 14.52
N LEU A 208 -10.56 -3.46 13.43
CA LEU A 208 -10.49 -2.06 13.00
C LEU A 208 -11.13 -1.11 14.01
N ILE A 209 -12.24 -1.49 14.64
CA ILE A 209 -12.86 -0.72 15.73
C ILE A 209 -11.91 -0.62 16.92
N ARG A 210 -11.22 -1.72 17.28
CA ARG A 210 -10.27 -1.71 18.41
C ARG A 210 -9.09 -0.79 18.13
N ILE A 211 -8.46 -0.91 16.96
CA ILE A 211 -7.38 0.00 16.52
C ILE A 211 -7.89 1.45 16.47
N GLY A 212 -9.10 1.65 15.95
CA GLY A 212 -9.72 2.95 15.82
C GLY A 212 -9.96 3.65 17.16
N LYS A 213 -10.46 2.91 18.16
CA LYS A 213 -10.65 3.44 19.52
C LYS A 213 -9.34 3.92 20.14
N ILE A 214 -8.28 3.13 19.99
CA ILE A 214 -6.92 3.49 20.44
C ILE A 214 -6.44 4.76 19.71
N ALA A 215 -6.60 4.82 18.39
CA ALA A 215 -6.23 5.99 17.61
C ALA A 215 -7.00 7.25 18.04
N ILE A 216 -8.29 7.11 18.38
CA ILE A 216 -9.12 8.20 18.87
C ILE A 216 -8.64 8.69 20.24
N GLU A 217 -8.53 7.76 21.20
CA GLU A 217 -8.14 8.02 22.59
C GLU A 217 -6.80 8.78 22.69
N HIS A 218 -5.82 8.36 21.90
CA HIS A 218 -4.46 8.94 21.93
C HIS A 218 -4.24 10.06 20.91
N ASN A 219 -5.29 10.53 20.23
CA ASN A 219 -5.17 11.57 19.20
C ASN A 219 -4.20 11.23 18.04
N LEU A 220 -4.19 9.98 17.59
CA LEU A 220 -3.30 9.48 16.54
C LEU A 220 -3.96 9.54 15.16
N ILE A 221 -3.16 9.73 14.11
CA ILE A 221 -3.60 9.56 12.71
C ILE A 221 -3.55 8.07 12.39
N LEU A 222 -4.61 7.55 11.77
CA LEU A 222 -4.62 6.20 11.21
C LEU A 222 -4.29 6.29 9.72
N VAL A 223 -3.21 5.67 9.29
CA VAL A 223 -2.91 5.49 7.87
C VAL A 223 -3.34 4.08 7.47
N SER A 224 -4.32 4.00 6.59
CA SER A 224 -4.89 2.73 6.10
C SER A 224 -4.35 2.46 4.71
N ASP A 225 -3.31 1.63 4.60
CA ASP A 225 -2.79 1.17 3.32
C ASP A 225 -3.74 0.11 2.71
N GLU A 226 -4.57 0.56 1.77
CA GLU A 226 -5.63 -0.22 1.13
C GLU A 226 -5.34 -0.44 -0.36
N VAL A 227 -4.06 -0.52 -0.77
CA VAL A 227 -3.71 -0.69 -2.19
C VAL A 227 -4.26 -1.97 -2.82
N TYR A 228 -4.66 -2.95 -2.00
CA TYR A 228 -5.31 -4.20 -2.40
C TYR A 228 -6.84 -4.19 -2.22
N GLU A 229 -7.47 -3.03 -2.02
CA GLU A 229 -8.91 -2.88 -1.73
C GLU A 229 -9.86 -3.55 -2.74
N ASN A 230 -9.40 -3.77 -3.98
CA ASN A 230 -10.17 -4.42 -5.02
C ASN A 230 -9.93 -5.94 -5.09
N LEU A 231 -9.01 -6.48 -4.29
CA LEU A 231 -8.62 -7.89 -4.25
C LEU A 231 -8.87 -8.47 -2.85
N TYR A 232 -10.11 -8.53 -2.41
CA TYR A 232 -10.50 -9.28 -1.22
C TYR A 232 -11.39 -10.46 -1.63
N PHE A 233 -11.33 -11.54 -0.87
CA PHE A 233 -12.04 -12.80 -1.11
C PHE A 233 -13.09 -13.10 -0.04
N THR A 234 -13.16 -12.27 1.01
CA THR A 234 -14.19 -12.25 2.04
C THR A 234 -15.50 -11.68 1.50
N ASP A 235 -16.61 -11.94 2.20
CA ASP A 235 -17.94 -11.40 1.82
C ASP A 235 -18.00 -9.87 1.84
N LYS A 236 -17.18 -9.26 2.71
CA LYS A 236 -17.09 -7.80 2.87
C LYS A 236 -15.65 -7.38 3.05
N PHE A 237 -15.38 -6.12 2.72
CA PHE A 237 -14.13 -5.44 3.02
C PHE A 237 -14.40 -4.28 3.98
N PRO A 238 -14.20 -4.47 5.30
CA PRO A 238 -14.33 -3.41 6.29
C PRO A 238 -13.31 -2.29 6.04
N ARG A 239 -13.74 -1.03 6.11
CA ARG A 239 -12.87 0.12 5.86
C ARG A 239 -12.86 1.06 7.07
N PRO A 240 -11.69 1.45 7.61
CA PRO A 240 -11.62 2.30 8.80
C PRO A 240 -12.35 3.64 8.64
N ALA A 241 -12.25 4.25 7.46
CA ALA A 241 -12.90 5.54 7.15
C ALA A 241 -14.43 5.45 6.96
N ALA A 242 -15.03 4.27 7.08
CA ALA A 242 -16.46 4.02 6.87
C ALA A 242 -17.07 3.04 7.89
N LEU A 243 -16.46 2.88 9.07
CA LEU A 243 -17.02 2.03 10.13
C LEU A 243 -18.31 2.65 10.70
N GLU A 244 -19.45 1.99 10.52
CA GLU A 244 -20.74 2.47 11.04
C GLU A 244 -20.76 2.58 12.57
N LYS A 245 -20.06 1.67 13.27
CA LYS A 245 -19.98 1.64 14.73
C LYS A 245 -18.94 2.61 15.32
N LEU A 246 -18.14 3.26 14.48
CA LEU A 246 -17.10 4.21 14.90
C LEU A 246 -16.86 5.30 13.83
N PRO A 247 -17.90 6.07 13.45
CA PRO A 247 -17.83 7.01 12.33
C PRO A 247 -16.79 8.13 12.53
N GLU A 248 -16.51 8.51 13.78
CA GLU A 248 -15.52 9.53 14.14
C GLU A 248 -14.07 9.15 13.77
N LEU A 249 -13.78 7.86 13.50
CA LEU A 249 -12.47 7.42 13.04
C LEU A 249 -12.11 8.01 11.66
N ALA A 250 -13.12 8.32 10.85
CA ALA A 250 -12.92 8.92 9.52
C ALA A 250 -12.22 10.29 9.58
N GLU A 251 -12.41 11.05 10.67
CA GLU A 251 -11.82 12.40 10.85
C GLU A 251 -10.30 12.39 11.10
N ARG A 252 -9.70 11.19 11.21
CA ARG A 252 -8.26 11.00 11.41
C ARG A 252 -7.66 9.89 10.55
N THR A 253 -8.42 9.37 9.58
CA THR A 253 -7.95 8.31 8.70
C THR A 253 -7.48 8.88 7.37
N LEU A 254 -6.29 8.47 6.94
CA LEU A 254 -5.75 8.68 5.60
C LEU A 254 -5.68 7.31 4.92
N THR A 255 -6.59 7.05 3.99
CA THR A 255 -6.62 5.83 3.18
C THR A 255 -5.71 5.98 1.96
N VAL A 256 -4.83 5.00 1.74
CA VAL A 256 -3.88 4.96 0.62
C VAL A 256 -4.39 3.99 -0.44
N GLY A 257 -4.49 4.45 -1.68
CA GLY A 257 -4.87 3.64 -2.83
C GLY A 257 -3.83 3.66 -3.95
N SER A 258 -3.92 2.68 -4.84
CA SER A 258 -2.98 2.50 -5.96
C SER A 258 -3.68 2.14 -7.25
N ALA A 259 -3.56 2.99 -8.27
CA ALA A 259 -3.99 2.66 -9.62
C ALA A 259 -3.16 1.51 -10.21
N GLY A 260 -1.87 1.43 -9.85
CA GLY A 260 -1.00 0.37 -10.33
C GLY A 260 -1.39 -1.02 -9.83
N LYS A 261 -1.96 -1.12 -8.62
CA LYS A 261 -2.53 -2.38 -8.10
C LYS A 261 -3.94 -2.61 -8.62
N SER A 262 -4.74 -1.55 -8.75
CA SER A 262 -6.12 -1.64 -9.22
C SER A 262 -6.23 -2.08 -10.69
N PHE A 263 -5.35 -1.59 -11.57
CA PHE A 263 -5.44 -1.81 -13.03
C PHE A 263 -4.29 -2.67 -13.58
N ALA A 264 -3.63 -3.47 -12.75
CA ALA A 264 -2.47 -4.26 -13.14
C ALA A 264 -1.33 -3.45 -13.84
N ALA A 265 -1.20 -2.17 -13.47
CA ALA A 265 -0.35 -1.19 -14.15
C ALA A 265 0.72 -0.60 -13.20
N THR A 266 1.47 -1.46 -12.51
CA THR A 266 2.41 -1.05 -11.44
C THR A 266 3.45 -0.02 -11.89
N GLY A 267 3.85 -0.05 -13.17
CA GLY A 267 4.75 0.91 -13.79
C GLY A 267 4.18 2.30 -14.04
N TRP A 268 2.87 2.51 -13.93
CA TRP A 268 2.26 3.83 -14.17
C TRP A 268 2.50 4.85 -13.06
N ARG A 269 2.83 4.38 -11.85
CA ARG A 269 3.17 5.24 -10.71
C ARG A 269 2.09 6.31 -10.42
N VAL A 270 0.83 5.90 -10.42
CA VAL A 270 -0.31 6.73 -9.98
C VAL A 270 -0.93 6.10 -8.73
N GLY A 271 -1.06 6.89 -7.68
CA GLY A 271 -1.71 6.54 -6.42
C GLY A 271 -2.52 7.72 -5.91
N PHE A 272 -3.15 7.54 -4.75
CA PHE A 272 -3.96 8.58 -4.15
C PHE A 272 -4.07 8.39 -2.64
N ILE A 273 -4.24 9.50 -1.94
CA ILE A 273 -4.57 9.56 -0.51
C ILE A 273 -5.97 10.14 -0.39
N GLN A 274 -6.86 9.41 0.25
CA GLN A 274 -8.19 9.87 0.62
C GLN A 274 -8.21 10.13 2.13
N GLY A 275 -8.78 11.25 2.55
CA GLY A 275 -8.98 11.55 3.96
C GLY A 275 -9.53 12.94 4.20
N PRO A 276 -9.74 13.35 5.45
CA PRO A 276 -10.37 14.63 5.75
C PRO A 276 -9.50 15.81 5.27
N ALA A 277 -10.14 16.85 4.73
CA ALA A 277 -9.46 17.94 4.01
C ALA A 277 -8.43 18.69 4.88
N ASN A 278 -8.68 18.77 6.20
CA ASN A 278 -7.76 19.35 7.18
C ASN A 278 -6.45 18.55 7.32
N LEU A 279 -6.43 17.26 6.99
CA LEU A 279 -5.23 16.43 6.94
C LEU A 279 -4.60 16.42 5.54
N ILE A 280 -5.42 16.31 4.48
CA ILE A 280 -4.97 16.27 3.09
C ILE A 280 -4.07 17.46 2.73
N LYS A 281 -4.35 18.66 3.25
CA LYS A 281 -3.52 19.85 2.98
C LYS A 281 -2.03 19.67 3.32
N PHE A 282 -1.70 18.86 4.34
CA PHE A 282 -0.32 18.58 4.73
C PHE A 282 0.32 17.57 3.77
N VAL A 283 -0.45 16.58 3.32
CA VAL A 283 -0.03 15.64 2.27
C VAL A 283 0.24 16.38 0.96
N THR A 284 -0.65 17.32 0.56
CA THR A 284 -0.45 18.17 -0.62
C THR A 284 0.84 19.00 -0.50
N ALA A 285 1.08 19.62 0.66
CA ALA A 285 2.28 20.41 0.89
C ALA A 285 3.56 19.58 0.73
N ALA A 286 3.57 18.37 1.28
CA ALA A 286 4.68 17.42 1.14
C ALA A 286 4.87 16.95 -0.32
N HIS A 287 3.82 16.43 -0.95
CA HIS A 287 3.86 15.95 -2.34
C HIS A 287 4.38 17.02 -3.30
N THR A 288 3.97 18.27 -3.13
CA THR A 288 4.42 19.39 -3.96
C THR A 288 5.93 19.64 -3.84
N ARG A 289 6.58 19.25 -2.74
CA ARG A 289 8.03 19.37 -2.53
C ARG A 289 8.79 18.11 -2.95
N ILE A 290 8.15 16.96 -2.91
CA ILE A 290 8.74 15.67 -3.29
C ILE A 290 8.71 15.49 -4.81
N CYS A 291 7.53 15.60 -5.43
CA CYS A 291 7.33 15.34 -6.85
C CYS A 291 6.84 16.55 -7.64
N PHE A 292 6.35 17.61 -6.98
CA PHE A 292 5.63 18.74 -7.58
C PHE A 292 4.28 18.36 -8.20
N SER A 293 4.25 17.40 -9.13
CA SER A 293 3.04 16.86 -9.75
C SER A 293 3.26 15.43 -10.26
N THR A 294 2.24 14.59 -10.18
CA THR A 294 2.21 13.22 -10.76
C THR A 294 2.06 13.23 -12.30
N PRO A 295 2.52 12.21 -13.06
CA PRO A 295 2.43 12.18 -14.53
C PRO A 295 1.02 12.41 -15.09
N ALA A 296 0.81 13.55 -15.75
CA ALA A 296 -0.50 14.01 -16.23
C ALA A 296 -1.24 13.04 -17.18
N PRO A 297 -0.60 12.42 -18.20
CA PRO A 297 -1.35 11.57 -19.13
C PRO A 297 -1.83 10.28 -18.46
N LEU A 298 -1.05 9.77 -17.51
CA LEU A 298 -1.41 8.59 -16.73
C LEU A 298 -2.52 8.90 -15.73
N GLN A 299 -2.55 10.10 -15.15
CA GLN A 299 -3.68 10.51 -14.31
C GLN A 299 -5.00 10.57 -15.10
N GLU A 300 -4.98 11.12 -16.32
CA GLU A 300 -6.17 11.11 -17.18
C GLU A 300 -6.59 9.68 -17.54
N ALA A 301 -5.64 8.82 -17.91
CA ALA A 301 -5.93 7.44 -18.25
C ALA A 301 -6.56 6.67 -17.07
N VAL A 302 -6.06 6.88 -15.85
CA VAL A 302 -6.64 6.29 -14.64
C VAL A 302 -8.04 6.83 -14.36
N ALA A 303 -8.31 8.12 -14.61
CA ALA A 303 -9.64 8.68 -14.46
C ALA A 303 -10.66 7.98 -15.37
N GLN A 304 -10.33 7.83 -16.66
CA GLN A 304 -11.16 7.05 -17.59
C GLN A 304 -11.23 5.57 -17.18
N GLY A 305 -10.13 5.02 -16.65
CA GLY A 305 -10.06 3.66 -16.15
C GLY A 305 -11.07 3.36 -15.04
N PHE A 306 -11.23 4.24 -14.05
CA PHE A 306 -12.25 4.08 -13.01
C PHE A 306 -13.66 4.09 -13.59
N LYS A 307 -13.94 5.03 -14.48
CA LYS A 307 -15.24 5.16 -15.14
C LYS A 307 -15.61 3.93 -15.97
N GLU A 308 -14.67 3.35 -16.69
CA GLU A 308 -14.90 2.13 -17.48
C GLU A 308 -14.93 0.87 -16.61
N ALA A 309 -14.12 0.81 -15.54
CA ALA A 309 -14.13 -0.32 -14.60
C ALA A 309 -15.50 -0.55 -13.97
N ASP A 310 -16.19 0.52 -13.58
CA ASP A 310 -17.56 0.43 -13.04
C ASP A 310 -18.54 -0.16 -14.06
N LYS A 311 -18.48 0.32 -15.31
CA LYS A 311 -19.39 -0.14 -16.39
C LYS A 311 -19.15 -1.59 -16.76
N LEU A 312 -17.90 -2.03 -16.68
CA LEU A 312 -17.47 -3.35 -17.12
C LEU A 312 -17.44 -4.38 -15.99
N ASP A 313 -17.79 -3.97 -14.76
CA ASP A 313 -17.68 -4.79 -13.55
C ASP A 313 -16.26 -5.38 -13.37
N TYR A 314 -15.26 -4.56 -13.69
CA TYR A 314 -13.87 -4.99 -13.84
C TYR A 314 -13.29 -5.50 -12.52
N PHE A 315 -13.55 -4.81 -11.41
CA PHE A 315 -12.99 -5.19 -10.11
C PHE A 315 -13.58 -6.51 -9.59
N GLU A 316 -14.87 -6.77 -9.81
CA GLU A 316 -15.48 -8.05 -9.44
C GLU A 316 -14.92 -9.20 -10.28
N LYS A 317 -14.84 -9.04 -11.60
CA LYS A 317 -14.20 -10.04 -12.47
C LYS A 317 -12.76 -10.33 -12.06
N THR A 318 -12.01 -9.28 -11.72
CA THR A 318 -10.62 -9.41 -11.25
C THR A 318 -10.56 -10.18 -9.93
N ARG A 319 -11.49 -9.96 -8.98
CA ARG A 319 -11.58 -10.77 -7.75
C ARG A 319 -11.80 -12.24 -8.05
N GLN A 320 -12.77 -12.56 -8.91
CA GLN A 320 -13.08 -13.95 -9.27
C GLN A 320 -11.88 -14.62 -9.96
N ASP A 321 -11.20 -13.92 -10.87
CA ASP A 321 -10.00 -14.41 -11.54
C ASP A 321 -8.88 -14.70 -10.55
N TYR A 322 -8.65 -13.82 -9.57
CA TYR A 322 -7.61 -14.02 -8.55
C TYR A 322 -7.96 -15.13 -7.55
N LYS A 323 -9.22 -15.25 -7.17
CA LYS A 323 -9.70 -16.38 -6.35
C LYS A 323 -9.43 -17.71 -7.07
N HIS A 324 -9.76 -17.80 -8.36
CA HIS A 324 -9.50 -18.99 -9.16
C HIS A 324 -7.99 -19.28 -9.30
N LYS A 325 -7.16 -18.25 -9.51
CA LYS A 325 -5.69 -18.41 -9.53
C LYS A 325 -5.16 -18.93 -8.19
N TYR A 326 -5.70 -18.42 -7.08
CA TYR A 326 -5.33 -18.88 -5.74
C TYR A 326 -5.69 -20.35 -5.55
N GLU A 327 -6.90 -20.77 -5.92
CA GLU A 327 -7.35 -22.18 -5.88
C GLU A 327 -6.46 -23.12 -6.72
N ILE A 328 -6.05 -22.68 -7.92
CA ILE A 328 -5.10 -23.44 -8.74
C ILE A 328 -3.75 -23.56 -8.03
N PHE A 329 -3.25 -22.46 -7.46
CA PHE A 329 -1.93 -22.39 -6.88
C PHE A 329 -1.84 -23.15 -5.56
N THR A 330 -2.83 -23.07 -4.69
CA THR A 330 -2.83 -23.76 -3.38
C THR A 330 -2.87 -25.28 -3.52
N LYS A 331 -3.46 -25.80 -4.60
CA LYS A 331 -3.53 -27.25 -4.86
C LYS A 331 -2.18 -27.94 -4.77
N VAL A 332 -1.10 -27.32 -5.25
CA VAL A 332 0.24 -27.94 -5.17
C VAL A 332 0.75 -28.02 -3.74
N PHE A 333 0.42 -27.04 -2.89
CA PHE A 333 0.77 -27.07 -1.48
C PHE A 333 -0.02 -28.15 -0.73
N ASP A 334 -1.30 -28.30 -1.04
CA ASP A 334 -2.14 -29.37 -0.51
C ASP A 334 -1.59 -30.76 -0.93
N ASP A 335 -1.25 -30.94 -2.21
CA ASP A 335 -0.70 -32.18 -2.75
C ASP A 335 0.68 -32.54 -2.13
N LEU A 336 1.48 -31.52 -1.77
CA LEU A 336 2.80 -31.69 -1.12
C LEU A 336 2.72 -31.78 0.41
N GLY A 337 1.56 -31.53 1.02
CA GLY A 337 1.40 -31.46 2.48
C GLY A 337 2.14 -30.28 3.12
N LEU A 338 2.29 -29.17 2.41
CA LEU A 338 3.01 -27.98 2.82
C LEU A 338 2.03 -26.92 3.39
N PRO A 339 2.10 -26.58 4.70
CA PRO A 339 1.15 -25.64 5.31
C PRO A 339 1.22 -24.21 4.74
N TYR A 340 0.11 -23.62 4.35
CA TYR A 340 0.05 -22.21 3.90
C TYR A 340 -1.04 -21.41 4.62
N THR A 341 -0.90 -20.08 4.60
CA THR A 341 -1.98 -19.18 4.98
C THR A 341 -2.91 -19.03 3.77
N SER A 342 -4.16 -19.47 3.91
CA SER A 342 -5.24 -19.13 2.99
C SER A 342 -5.53 -17.64 3.11
N ALA A 343 -5.17 -16.89 2.07
CA ALA A 343 -5.34 -15.45 2.03
C ALA A 343 -6.83 -15.06 1.97
N ASP A 344 -7.19 -14.03 2.73
CA ASP A 344 -8.49 -13.36 2.65
C ASP A 344 -8.50 -12.27 1.55
N GLY A 345 -7.33 -11.94 1.00
CA GLY A 345 -7.17 -10.98 -0.09
C GLY A 345 -5.72 -10.82 -0.55
N GLY A 346 -5.53 -9.99 -1.57
CA GLY A 346 -4.26 -9.79 -2.26
C GLY A 346 -3.96 -10.91 -3.25
N TYR A 347 -2.68 -11.07 -3.56
CA TYR A 347 -2.18 -12.12 -4.46
C TYR A 347 -0.89 -12.77 -3.94
N PHE A 348 -0.60 -12.59 -2.65
CA PHE A 348 0.51 -13.25 -1.99
C PHE A 348 0.00 -14.51 -1.30
N LEU A 349 0.87 -15.52 -1.22
CA LEU A 349 0.66 -16.72 -0.45
C LEU A 349 1.85 -16.87 0.50
N LEU A 350 1.57 -17.02 1.78
CA LEU A 350 2.58 -17.25 2.80
C LEU A 350 2.63 -18.73 3.14
N HIS A 351 3.80 -19.34 3.05
CA HIS A 351 4.09 -20.72 3.40
C HIS A 351 5.33 -20.76 4.31
N ILE A 352 5.39 -21.72 5.22
CA ILE A 352 6.56 -21.96 6.07
C ILE A 352 7.47 -22.98 5.38
N GLY A 353 8.62 -22.50 4.90
CA GLY A 353 9.69 -23.33 4.35
C GLY A 353 10.93 -23.27 5.22
#